data_AF-A0A2V7EE03-F1
#
_entry.id   AF-A0A2V7EE03-F1
#
_cell.length_a   1.000
_cell.length_b   1.000
_cell.length_c   1.000
_cell.angle_alpha   90.00
_cell.angle_beta   90.00
_cell.angle_gamma   90.00
#
_symmetry.space_group_name_H-M   'P 1'
#
loop_
_entity.id
_entity.type
_entity.pdbx_description
1 polymer ?
#
loop_
_entity_poly.entity_id
_entity_poly.type
_entity_poly.pdbx_seq_one_letter_code
_entity_poly.pdbx_strand_id
1 'polypeptide(L)'
;RLIERLRSGLMERVSGWMNELGLDGFIETATDPFFTNETRGRVLMQQLLPLKYELRLRVDSAGRSIAAASFNNHEQHFGRAFSTRLASGDYAHTGCVAFGWERWVIAFVNQHGPDENRWPQIVRSRDVALAV
;
A
#
# COMPACT_ATOMS: atom_id res chain seq x y z
N ARG A 1 3.01 17.92 -8.16
CA ARG A 1 2.71 17.37 -6.82
C ARG A 1 3.68 16.22 -6.54
N LEU A 2 4.72 16.44 -5.73
CA LEU A 2 5.81 15.48 -5.53
C LEU A 2 5.33 14.17 -4.89
N ILE A 3 4.51 14.27 -3.82
CA ILE A 3 4.00 13.11 -3.08
C ILE A 3 3.20 12.17 -3.98
N GLU A 4 2.34 12.70 -4.85
CA GLU A 4 1.58 11.87 -5.80
C GLU A 4 2.48 11.10 -6.76
N ARG A 5 3.54 11.73 -7.31
CA ARG A 5 4.48 11.04 -8.19
C ARG A 5 5.24 9.93 -7.45
N LEU A 6 5.72 10.20 -6.24
CA LEU A 6 6.39 9.19 -5.42
C LEU A 6 5.44 8.03 -5.09
N ARG A 7 4.19 8.34 -4.76
CA ARG A 7 3.14 7.34 -4.51
C ARG A 7 2.89 6.45 -5.73
N SER A 8 2.74 7.05 -6.92
CA SER A 8 2.55 6.29 -8.16
C SER A 8 3.76 5.40 -8.48
N GLY A 9 4.98 5.92 -8.37
CA GLY A 9 6.18 5.11 -8.58
C GLY A 9 6.31 3.95 -7.59
N LEU A 10 5.89 4.13 -6.33
CA LEU A 10 5.83 3.04 -5.35
C LEU A 10 4.76 2.01 -5.70
N MET A 11 3.59 2.43 -6.19
CA MET A 11 2.53 1.51 -6.65
C MET A 11 2.98 0.66 -7.84
N GLU A 12 3.74 1.25 -8.76
CA GLU A 12 4.34 0.53 -9.91
C GLU A 12 5.38 -0.50 -9.43
N ARG A 13 6.29 -0.11 -8.52
CA ARG A 13 7.28 -1.02 -7.92
C ARG A 13 6.62 -2.20 -7.21
N VAL A 14 5.61 -1.94 -6.39
CA VAL A 14 4.89 -2.99 -5.66
C VAL A 14 4.11 -3.91 -6.60
N SER A 15 3.52 -3.37 -7.68
CA SER A 15 2.93 -4.19 -8.74
C SER A 15 3.96 -5.10 -9.41
N GLY A 16 5.18 -4.62 -9.60
CA GLY A 16 6.32 -5.43 -10.06
C GLY A 16 6.60 -6.61 -9.15
N TRP A 17 6.67 -6.38 -7.83
CA TRP A 17 6.87 -7.46 -6.85
C TRP A 17 5.76 -8.50 -6.89
N MET A 18 4.51 -8.10 -7.09
CA MET A 18 3.40 -9.07 -7.23
C MET A 18 3.61 -10.00 -8.42
N ASN A 19 4.04 -9.45 -9.56
CA ASN A 19 4.31 -10.24 -10.76
C ASN A 19 5.50 -11.19 -10.53
N GLU A 20 6.58 -10.71 -9.93
CA GLU A 20 7.77 -11.51 -9.63
C GLU A 20 7.49 -12.65 -8.64
N LEU A 21 6.68 -12.37 -7.62
CA LEU A 21 6.26 -13.34 -6.60
C LEU A 21 5.09 -14.22 -7.06
N GLY A 22 4.56 -14.01 -8.27
CA GLY A 22 3.40 -14.76 -8.78
C GLY A 22 2.17 -14.63 -7.89
N LEU A 23 1.91 -13.44 -7.34
CA LEU A 23 0.77 -13.16 -6.47
C LEU A 23 -0.40 -12.56 -7.24
N ASP A 24 -1.60 -13.13 -7.06
CA ASP A 24 -2.86 -12.54 -7.52
C ASP A 24 -3.36 -11.47 -6.55
N GLY A 25 -3.66 -10.31 -7.11
CA GLY A 25 -4.17 -9.15 -6.40
C GLY A 25 -4.41 -7.96 -7.32
N PHE A 26 -4.88 -6.87 -6.75
CA PHE A 26 -5.16 -5.63 -7.47
C PHE A 26 -4.99 -4.43 -6.55
N ILE A 27 -4.75 -3.25 -7.12
CA ILE A 27 -4.73 -1.99 -6.36
C ILE A 27 -6.01 -1.22 -6.65
N GLU A 28 -6.69 -0.76 -5.60
CA GLU A 28 -7.90 0.05 -5.70
C GLU A 28 -7.84 1.29 -4.81
N THR A 29 -8.65 2.30 -5.11
CA THR A 29 -8.88 3.43 -4.20
C THR A 29 -9.61 2.95 -2.95
N ALA A 30 -9.22 3.45 -1.78
CA ALA A 30 -9.80 3.06 -0.52
C ALA A 30 -10.00 4.26 0.42
N THR A 31 -10.64 4.00 1.55
CA THR A 31 -10.82 4.96 2.65
C THR A 31 -10.44 4.32 3.96
N ASP A 32 -9.83 5.07 4.87
CA ASP A 32 -9.61 4.57 6.23
C ASP A 32 -10.96 4.32 6.93
N PRO A 33 -11.06 3.28 7.77
CA PRO A 33 -12.26 3.03 8.54
C PRO A 33 -12.33 4.06 9.66
N PHE A 34 -12.95 5.20 9.37
CA PHE A 34 -13.14 6.24 10.36
C PHE A 34 -14.48 6.02 11.10
N PHE A 35 -14.42 5.91 12.43
CA PHE A 35 -15.53 5.40 13.24
C PHE A 35 -16.35 6.46 13.99
N THR A 36 -15.99 7.75 13.92
CA THR A 36 -16.67 8.82 14.66
C THR A 36 -17.39 9.79 13.72
N ASN A 37 -18.47 10.43 14.19
CA ASN A 37 -19.18 11.43 13.38
C ASN A 37 -18.27 12.60 12.95
N GLU A 38 -17.28 12.96 13.77
CA GLU A 38 -16.28 14.00 13.49
C GLU A 38 -15.37 13.67 12.30
N THR A 39 -15.30 12.39 11.90
CA THR A 39 -14.44 11.92 10.82
C THR A 39 -15.16 11.77 9.48
N ARG A 40 -16.48 12.00 9.40
CA ARG A 40 -17.25 11.95 8.14
C ARG A 40 -16.68 12.86 7.05
N GLY A 41 -16.19 14.04 7.42
CA GLY A 41 -15.54 14.94 6.47
C GLY A 41 -14.23 14.37 5.88
N ARG A 42 -13.48 13.61 6.68
CA ARG A 42 -12.23 12.95 6.22
C ARG A 42 -12.52 11.79 5.28
N VAL A 43 -13.57 11.00 5.58
CA VAL A 43 -14.06 9.94 4.68
C VAL A 43 -14.46 10.55 3.33
N LEU A 44 -15.31 11.59 3.34
CA LEU A 44 -15.77 12.24 2.12
C LEU A 44 -14.58 12.83 1.32
N MET A 45 -13.59 13.40 2.00
CA MET A 45 -12.40 13.93 1.33
C MET A 45 -11.54 12.83 0.68
N GLN A 46 -11.41 11.64 1.29
CA GLN A 46 -10.74 10.49 0.68
C GLN A 46 -11.55 9.84 -0.46
N GLN A 47 -12.87 10.01 -0.49
CA GLN A 47 -13.70 9.55 -1.60
C GLN A 47 -13.67 10.52 -2.78
N LEU A 48 -13.70 11.83 -2.51
CA LEU A 48 -13.67 12.88 -3.52
C LEU A 48 -12.27 13.10 -4.11
N LEU A 49 -11.23 12.86 -3.32
CA LEU A 49 -9.83 12.92 -3.74
C LEU A 49 -9.23 11.53 -3.52
N PRO A 50 -8.58 10.89 -4.51
CA PRO A 50 -7.99 9.57 -4.35
C PRO A 50 -6.72 9.65 -3.50
N LEU A 51 -6.91 9.84 -2.19
CA LEU A 51 -5.85 10.07 -1.21
C LEU A 51 -5.28 8.78 -0.64
N LYS A 52 -6.02 7.68 -0.74
CA LYS A 52 -5.60 6.37 -0.27
C LYS A 52 -5.88 5.32 -1.34
N TYR A 53 -4.89 4.46 -1.53
CA TYR A 53 -5.01 3.24 -2.31
C TYR A 53 -4.61 2.05 -1.45
N GLU A 54 -5.19 0.89 -1.71
CA GLU A 54 -4.82 -0.36 -1.06
C GLU A 54 -4.44 -1.40 -2.10
N LEU A 55 -3.34 -2.12 -1.82
CA LEU A 55 -3.08 -3.39 -2.48
C LEU A 55 -3.95 -4.47 -1.84
N ARG A 56 -4.83 -5.07 -2.62
CA ARG A 56 -5.67 -6.21 -2.26
C ARG A 56 -5.05 -7.49 -2.78
N LEU A 57 -4.51 -8.33 -1.91
CA LEU A 57 -4.05 -9.67 -2.29
C LEU A 57 -5.16 -10.69 -2.07
N ARG A 58 -5.35 -11.62 -3.02
CA ARG A 58 -6.32 -12.72 -2.86
C ARG A 58 -5.82 -13.72 -1.83
N VAL A 59 -6.76 -14.28 -1.06
CA VAL A 59 -6.46 -15.23 0.01
C VAL A 59 -7.19 -16.55 -0.12
N ASP A 60 -8.06 -16.70 -1.12
CA ASP A 60 -8.70 -17.97 -1.46
C ASP A 60 -9.22 -18.03 -2.90
N SER A 61 -9.69 -19.21 -3.30
CA SER A 61 -10.31 -19.47 -4.60
C SER A 61 -11.72 -18.88 -4.75
N ALA A 62 -12.38 -18.52 -3.65
CA ALA A 62 -13.68 -17.84 -3.67
C ALA A 62 -13.55 -16.34 -4.02
N GLY A 63 -12.32 -15.85 -4.21
CA GLY A 63 -12.04 -14.49 -4.64
C GLY A 63 -11.95 -13.48 -3.49
N ARG A 64 -11.97 -13.92 -2.23
CA ARG A 64 -11.74 -13.03 -1.08
C ARG A 64 -10.34 -12.44 -1.16
N SER A 65 -10.23 -11.16 -0.81
CA SER A 65 -8.96 -10.44 -0.75
C SER A 65 -8.79 -9.72 0.58
N ILE A 66 -7.55 -9.39 0.93
CA ILE A 66 -7.21 -8.57 2.11
C ILE A 66 -6.27 -7.42 1.71
N ALA A 67 -6.39 -6.27 2.38
CA ALA A 67 -5.49 -5.15 2.17
C ALA A 67 -4.10 -5.47 2.72
N ALA A 68 -3.13 -5.73 1.86
CA ALA A 68 -1.77 -6.12 2.23
C ALA A 68 -0.78 -4.94 2.21
N ALA A 69 -1.11 -3.86 1.51
CA ALA A 69 -0.39 -2.59 1.61
C ALA A 69 -1.34 -1.41 1.44
N SER A 70 -0.92 -0.22 1.88
CA SER A 70 -1.63 1.03 1.62
C SER A 70 -0.67 2.13 1.15
N PHE A 71 -1.15 2.97 0.24
CA PHE A 71 -0.42 4.09 -0.34
C PHE A 71 -1.20 5.37 -0.03
N ASN A 72 -0.67 6.19 0.88
CA ASN A 72 -1.41 7.28 1.50
C ASN A 72 -0.79 8.63 1.13
N ASN A 73 -1.62 9.58 0.69
CA ASN A 73 -1.32 10.98 0.57
C ASN A 73 -2.07 11.73 1.67
N HIS A 74 -1.34 12.33 2.60
CA HIS A 74 -1.91 13.03 3.75
C HIS A 74 -2.10 14.53 3.49
N GLU A 75 -1.75 15.01 2.28
CA GLU A 75 -1.68 16.44 1.97
C GLU A 75 -0.87 17.18 3.05
N GLN A 76 -1.33 18.36 3.48
CA GLN A 76 -0.72 19.15 4.54
C GLN A 76 -1.15 18.75 5.96
N HIS A 77 -1.90 17.64 6.14
CA HIS A 77 -2.47 17.30 7.44
C HIS A 77 -1.40 17.25 8.55
N PHE A 78 -0.34 16.46 8.33
CA PHE A 78 0.77 16.36 9.27
C PHE A 78 1.70 17.58 9.25
N GLY A 79 1.86 18.24 8.10
CA GLY A 79 2.61 19.50 8.04
C GLY A 79 2.02 20.58 8.95
N ARG A 80 0.68 20.71 8.96
CA ARG A 80 -0.05 21.63 9.85
C ARG A 80 -0.01 21.18 11.30
N ALA A 81 -0.30 19.90 11.56
CA ALA A 81 -0.36 19.37 12.93
C ALA A 81 0.96 19.53 13.68
N PHE A 82 2.10 19.37 13.00
CA PHE A 82 3.44 19.45 13.60
C PHE A 82 4.19 20.74 13.28
N SER A 83 3.53 21.73 12.66
CA SER A 83 4.15 22.99 12.24
C SER A 83 5.39 22.82 11.34
N THR A 84 5.43 21.76 10.54
CA THR A 84 6.53 21.48 9.61
C THR A 84 6.40 22.34 8.37
N ARG A 85 7.33 23.27 8.18
CA ARG A 85 7.36 24.21 7.05
C ARG A 85 8.48 23.89 6.08
N LEU A 86 8.21 24.13 4.80
CA LEU A 86 9.22 24.16 3.74
C LEU A 86 9.95 25.50 3.75
N ALA A 87 11.07 25.58 3.02
CA ALA A 87 11.81 26.84 2.84
C ALA A 87 10.95 27.95 2.19
N SER A 88 9.91 27.60 1.43
CA SER A 88 8.94 28.56 0.88
C SER A 88 8.01 29.20 1.93
N GLY A 89 7.97 28.65 3.15
CA GLY A 89 7.04 29.03 4.21
C GLY A 89 5.74 28.21 4.24
N ASP A 90 5.44 27.44 3.19
CA ASP A 90 4.27 26.56 3.13
C ASP A 90 4.38 25.38 4.09
N TYR A 91 3.24 24.83 4.52
CA TYR A 91 3.21 23.56 5.26
C TYR A 91 3.59 22.39 4.35
N ALA A 92 4.42 21.48 4.88
CA ALA A 92 4.87 20.32 4.14
C ALA A 92 3.70 19.38 3.77
N HIS A 93 3.70 18.90 2.52
CA HIS A 93 2.87 17.76 2.13
C HIS A 93 3.58 16.47 2.52
N THR A 94 2.82 15.48 2.97
CA THR A 94 3.37 14.19 3.41
C THR A 94 2.60 13.03 2.81
N GLY A 95 3.25 11.88 2.71
CA GLY A 95 2.65 10.62 2.30
C GLY A 95 3.44 9.44 2.85
N CYS A 96 2.84 8.26 2.86
CA CYS A 96 3.53 7.03 3.26
C CYS A 96 3.08 5.84 2.42
N VAL A 97 3.91 4.80 2.44
CA VAL A 97 3.49 3.45 2.07
C VAL A 97 3.59 2.58 3.31
N ALA A 98 2.61 1.72 3.55
CA ALA A 98 2.60 0.80 4.67
C ALA A 98 2.37 -0.63 4.16
N PHE A 99 3.16 -1.58 4.65
CA PHE A 99 3.07 -3.00 4.31
C PHE A 99 2.63 -3.78 5.54
N GLY A 100 1.55 -4.56 5.42
CA GLY A 100 1.15 -5.54 6.43
C GLY A 100 1.83 -6.86 6.12
N TRP A 101 3.06 -7.06 6.59
CA TRP A 101 3.88 -8.22 6.23
C TRP A 101 3.21 -9.57 6.51
N GLU A 102 2.50 -9.69 7.62
CA GLU A 102 1.75 -10.90 7.96
C GLU A 102 0.67 -11.20 6.90
N ARG A 103 0.04 -10.17 6.35
CA ARG A 103 -0.97 -10.31 5.29
C ARG A 103 -0.34 -10.75 3.96
N TRP A 104 0.87 -10.28 3.66
CA TRP A 104 1.65 -10.77 2.51
C TRP A 104 1.98 -12.25 2.66
N VAL A 105 2.50 -12.66 3.82
CA VAL A 105 2.85 -14.07 4.09
C VAL A 105 1.61 -14.96 3.99
N ILE A 106 0.48 -14.57 4.60
CA ILE A 106 -0.77 -15.32 4.53
C ILE A 106 -1.25 -15.46 3.07
N ALA A 107 -1.27 -14.36 2.31
CA ALA A 107 -1.68 -14.41 0.91
C ALA A 107 -0.74 -15.31 0.07
N PHE A 108 0.57 -15.19 0.27
CA PHE A 108 1.57 -15.98 -0.43
C PHE A 108 1.43 -17.47 -0.15
N VAL A 109 1.33 -17.88 1.12
CA VAL A 109 1.15 -19.29 1.49
C VAL A 109 -0.21 -19.82 1.02
N ASN A 110 -1.27 -19.02 1.05
CA ASN A 110 -2.58 -19.46 0.54
C ASN A 110 -2.59 -19.67 -0.98
N GLN A 111 -1.78 -18.92 -1.72
CA GLN A 111 -1.72 -19.01 -3.18
C GLN A 111 -0.73 -20.09 -3.66
N HIS A 112 0.44 -20.20 -3.04
CA HIS A 112 1.50 -21.14 -3.45
C HIS A 112 1.51 -22.46 -2.67
N GLY A 113 0.77 -22.53 -1.57
CA GLY A 113 0.80 -23.64 -0.63
C GLY A 113 2.00 -23.61 0.33
N PRO A 114 2.02 -24.51 1.33
CA PRO A 114 3.05 -24.53 2.36
C PRO A 114 4.35 -25.24 1.95
N ASP A 115 4.38 -25.93 0.80
CA ASP A 115 5.56 -26.65 0.33
C ASP A 115 6.54 -25.69 -0.37
N GLU A 116 7.60 -25.29 0.35
CA GLU A 116 8.60 -24.32 -0.13
C GLU A 116 9.26 -24.73 -1.45
N ASN A 117 9.31 -26.04 -1.76
CA ASN A 117 9.91 -26.52 -3.02
C ASN A 117 9.12 -26.08 -4.24
N ARG A 118 7.83 -25.73 -4.07
CA ARG A 118 6.92 -25.30 -5.13
C ARG A 118 6.86 -23.78 -5.27
N TRP A 119 7.52 -23.04 -4.39
CA TRP A 119 7.49 -21.58 -4.44
C TRP A 119 8.23 -21.02 -5.67
N PRO A 120 7.89 -19.79 -6.11
CA PRO A 120 8.59 -19.12 -7.20
C PRO A 120 10.11 -19.15 -7.00
N GLN A 121 10.86 -19.34 -8.09
CA GLN A 121 12.31 -19.47 -8.04
C GLN A 121 12.98 -18.28 -7.35
N ILE A 122 12.48 -17.06 -7.55
CA ILE A 122 13.00 -15.84 -6.93
C ILE A 122 12.97 -15.88 -5.39
N VAL A 123 12.02 -16.61 -4.79
CA VAL A 123 11.92 -16.80 -3.34
C VAL A 123 12.86 -17.91 -2.86
N ARG A 124 13.03 -18.96 -3.68
CA ARG A 124 13.90 -20.12 -3.37
C ARG A 124 15.38 -19.79 -3.53
N SER A 125 15.74 -18.93 -4.47
CA SER A 125 17.10 -18.41 -4.60
C SER A 125 17.36 -17.43 -3.46
N ARG A 126 18.24 -17.78 -2.53
CA ARG A 126 18.67 -16.89 -1.43
C ARG A 126 19.39 -15.61 -1.90
N ASP A 127 19.59 -15.45 -3.20
CA ASP A 127 20.09 -14.23 -3.83
C ASP A 127 19.00 -13.17 -3.89
N VAL A 128 18.53 -12.72 -2.73
CA VAL A 128 17.73 -11.49 -2.66
C VAL A 128 18.70 -10.34 -2.84
N ALA A 129 18.95 -9.95 -4.10
CA ALA A 129 19.52 -8.65 -4.40
C ALA A 129 18.49 -7.60 -3.94
N LEU A 130 18.59 -7.20 -2.67
CA LEU A 130 17.82 -6.11 -2.08
C LEU A 130 18.24 -4.79 -2.75
N ALA A 131 17.73 -4.52 -3.95
CA ALA A 131 17.71 -3.19 -4.51
C ALA A 131 16.51 -2.44 -3.92
N VAL A 132 16.65 -2.00 -2.66
CA VAL A 132 15.72 -1.06 -2.01
C VAL A 132 15.96 0.35 -2.55
#